data_AF-A0A326QM24-F1
#
_entry.id   AF-A0A326QM24-F1
#
_cell.length_a   1.000
_cell.length_b   1.000
_cell.length_c   1.000
_cell.angle_alpha   90.00
_cell.angle_beta   90.00
_cell.angle_gamma   90.00
#
_symmetry.space_group_name_H-M   'P 1'
#
loop_
_entity.id
_entity.type
_entity.pdbx_description
1 polymer ?
#
loop_
_entity_poly.entity_id
_entity_poly.type
_entity_poly.pdbx_seq_one_letter_code
_entity_poly.pdbx_strand_id
1 'polypeptide(L)'
;MADDPLIPADDDSPVALEELLAASGLAHEEVSELVQFGVFQLTGTGTSWCFHARTLTLARRAARLRDDFGLNVPGMALALTYLERIEALEARLRELECQLPR
;
A
#
# COMPACT_ATOMS: atom_id res chain seq x y z
N MET A 1 37.79 5.27 14.72
CA MET A 1 37.56 5.43 13.28
C MET A 1 36.22 4.80 13.01
N ALA A 2 35.22 5.66 12.83
CA ALA A 2 33.82 5.44 12.47
C ALA A 2 33.12 4.18 13.04
N ASP A 3 32.35 4.42 14.09
CA ASP A 3 31.03 3.82 14.30
C ASP A 3 30.27 3.89 12.96
N ASP A 4 30.13 2.76 12.27
CA ASP A 4 29.27 2.67 11.09
C ASP A 4 27.83 2.66 11.62
N PRO A 5 27.03 3.72 11.40
CA PRO A 5 25.68 3.73 11.91
C PRO A 5 24.95 2.56 11.27
N LEU A 6 24.40 1.69 12.12
CA LEU A 6 23.41 0.69 11.76
C LEU A 6 22.23 1.45 11.12
N ILE A 7 22.31 1.69 9.81
CA ILE A 7 21.17 2.04 9.00
C ILE A 7 20.23 0.84 9.18
N PRO A 8 19.03 1.01 9.76
CA PRO A 8 18.04 -0.05 9.71
C PRO A 8 17.89 -0.33 8.22
N ALA A 9 18.18 -1.57 7.81
CA ALA A 9 17.91 -2.00 6.44
C ALA A 9 16.40 -1.91 6.25
N ASP A 10 15.95 -0.74 5.80
CA ASP A 10 14.63 -0.59 5.23
C ASP A 10 14.61 -1.60 4.09
N ASP A 11 13.80 -2.65 4.25
CA ASP A 11 13.46 -3.63 3.23
C ASP A 11 12.60 -2.97 2.13
N ASP A 12 12.90 -1.71 1.80
CA ASP A 12 12.22 -0.84 0.85
C ASP A 12 12.90 -0.99 -0.52
N SER A 13 13.24 -2.23 -0.87
CA SER A 13 13.65 -2.56 -2.22
C SER A 13 12.46 -2.25 -3.14
N PRO A 14 12.64 -1.42 -4.17
CA PRO A 14 11.55 -1.04 -5.05
C PRO A 14 11.00 -2.27 -5.77
N VAL A 15 9.68 -2.44 -5.70
CA VAL A 15 8.95 -3.53 -6.36
C VAL A 15 8.65 -3.12 -7.80
N ALA A 16 9.08 -3.92 -8.76
CA ALA A 16 8.77 -3.70 -10.17
C ALA A 16 7.29 -4.02 -10.47
N LEU A 17 6.73 -3.42 -11.52
CA LEU A 17 5.36 -3.69 -11.94
C LEU A 17 5.09 -5.17 -12.17
N GLU A 18 5.99 -5.90 -12.84
CA GLU A 18 5.82 -7.33 -13.14
C GLU A 18 5.72 -8.16 -11.85
N GLU A 19 6.52 -7.82 -10.85
CA GLU A 19 6.49 -8.46 -9.53
C GLU A 19 5.18 -8.14 -8.80
N LEU A 20 4.73 -6.87 -8.85
CA LEU A 20 3.47 -6.45 -8.26
C LEU A 20 2.29 -7.21 -8.87
N LEU A 21 2.23 -7.33 -10.19
CA LEU A 21 1.18 -8.06 -10.90
C LEU A 21 1.18 -9.53 -10.51
N ALA A 22 2.35 -10.19 -10.56
CA ALA A 22 2.47 -11.60 -10.21
C ALA A 22 2.10 -11.91 -8.75
N ALA A 23 2.48 -11.03 -7.83
CA ALA A 23 2.29 -11.26 -6.40
C ALA A 23 0.94 -10.76 -5.85
N SER A 24 0.19 -9.96 -6.61
CA SER A 24 -1.16 -9.48 -6.25
C SER A 24 -2.29 -10.16 -7.02
N GLY A 25 -2.05 -10.63 -8.25
CA GLY A 25 -3.10 -11.13 -9.13
C GLY A 25 -4.01 -10.04 -9.72
N LEU A 26 -3.58 -8.78 -9.65
CA LEU A 26 -4.20 -7.67 -10.39
C LEU A 26 -3.73 -7.67 -11.84
N ALA A 27 -4.60 -7.24 -12.74
CA ALA A 27 -4.26 -6.94 -14.13
C ALA A 27 -3.54 -5.59 -14.23
N HIS A 28 -2.78 -5.40 -15.31
CA HIS A 28 -2.06 -4.15 -15.55
C HIS A 28 -2.98 -2.92 -15.58
N GLU A 29 -4.16 -3.06 -16.19
CA GLU A 29 -5.15 -1.97 -16.29
C GLU A 29 -5.69 -1.58 -14.90
N GLU A 30 -5.97 -2.56 -14.03
CA GLU A 30 -6.40 -2.31 -12.65
C GLU A 30 -5.31 -1.57 -11.85
N VAL A 31 -4.05 -1.97 -11.99
CA VAL A 31 -2.92 -1.28 -11.35
C VAL A 31 -2.77 0.15 -11.88
N SER A 32 -2.89 0.34 -13.20
CA SER A 32 -2.82 1.65 -13.84
C SER A 32 -3.89 2.60 -13.31
N GLU A 33 -5.14 2.14 -13.23
CA GLU A 33 -6.23 2.92 -12.66
C GLU A 33 -6.01 3.23 -11.17
N LEU A 34 -5.54 2.28 -10.37
CA LEU A 34 -5.23 2.51 -8.96
C LEU A 34 -4.09 3.53 -8.75
N VAL A 35 -3.14 3.60 -9.68
CA VAL A 35 -2.13 4.68 -9.73
C VAL A 35 -2.78 6.02 -10.08
N GLN A 36 -3.69 6.06 -11.06
CA GLN A 36 -4.41 7.28 -11.44
C GLN A 36 -5.29 7.82 -10.30
N PHE A 37 -5.91 6.94 -9.52
CA PHE A 37 -6.66 7.31 -8.31
C PHE A 37 -5.74 7.71 -7.14
N GLY A 38 -4.42 7.57 -7.27
CA GLY A 38 -3.45 7.93 -6.25
C GLY A 38 -3.34 6.94 -5.09
N VAL A 39 -3.99 5.78 -5.20
CA VAL A 39 -3.95 4.72 -4.18
C VAL A 39 -2.61 4.01 -4.23
N PHE A 40 -2.10 3.74 -5.43
CA PHE A 40 -0.75 3.22 -5.61
C PHE A 40 0.20 4.36 -5.98
N GLN A 41 1.30 4.44 -5.25
CA GLN A 41 2.32 5.47 -5.46
C GLN A 41 3.54 4.85 -6.13
N LEU A 42 3.93 5.44 -7.26
CA LEU A 42 5.16 5.09 -7.94
C LEU A 42 6.37 5.68 -7.20
N THR A 43 7.46 4.92 -7.18
CA THR A 43 8.75 5.33 -6.63
C THR A 43 9.67 5.75 -7.76
N GLY A 44 10.13 7.01 -7.72
CA GLY A 44 11.07 7.57 -8.70
C GLY A 44 10.42 8.26 -9.91
N THR A 45 11.27 8.80 -10.78
CA THR A 45 10.88 9.59 -11.98
C THR A 45 11.30 8.92 -13.29
N GLY A 46 11.67 7.64 -13.24
CA GLY A 46 12.11 6.87 -14.41
C GLY A 46 10.97 6.48 -15.35
N THR A 47 11.33 5.90 -16.49
CA THR A 47 10.39 5.41 -17.50
C THR A 47 9.68 4.11 -17.09
N SER A 48 10.26 3.36 -16.15
CA SER A 48 9.71 2.10 -15.64
C SER A 48 8.95 2.31 -14.34
N TRP A 49 7.81 1.63 -14.20
CA TRP A 49 7.01 1.68 -12.97
C TRP A 49 7.65 0.85 -11.87
N CYS A 50 7.97 1.52 -10.77
CA CYS A 50 8.44 0.92 -9.53
C CYS A 50 7.56 1.40 -8.39
N PHE A 51 7.43 0.60 -7.33
CA PHE A 51 6.56 0.87 -6.20
C PHE A 51 7.30 0.62 -4.89
N HIS A 52 6.91 1.31 -3.81
CA HIS A 52 7.34 0.94 -2.46
C HIS A 52 6.82 -0.44 -2.09
N ALA A 53 7.56 -1.17 -1.25
CA ALA A 53 7.17 -2.51 -0.79
C ALA A 53 5.76 -2.54 -0.16
N ARG A 54 5.35 -1.45 0.52
CA ARG A 54 3.99 -1.30 1.08
C ARG A 54 2.86 -1.46 0.04
N THR A 55 3.12 -1.10 -1.22
CA THR A 55 2.14 -1.16 -2.31
C THR A 55 1.75 -2.60 -2.61
N LEU A 56 2.65 -3.57 -2.39
CA LEU A 56 2.33 -4.98 -2.57
C LEU A 56 1.23 -5.44 -1.60
N THR A 57 1.27 -4.97 -0.36
CA THR A 57 0.23 -5.26 0.64
C THR A 57 -1.10 -4.64 0.23
N LEU A 58 -1.10 -3.40 -0.26
CA LEU A 58 -2.30 -2.74 -0.78
C LEU A 58 -2.87 -3.46 -2.01
N ALA A 59 -2.00 -3.90 -2.94
CA ALA A 59 -2.41 -4.62 -4.14
C ALA A 59 -3.08 -5.96 -3.82
N ARG A 60 -2.52 -6.71 -2.87
CA ARG A 60 -3.16 -7.94 -2.36
C ARG A 60 -4.49 -7.68 -1.65
N ARG A 61 -4.63 -6.54 -0.96
CA ARG A 61 -5.91 -6.12 -0.35
C ARG A 61 -6.94 -5.75 -1.43
N ALA A 62 -6.53 -5.02 -2.48
CA ALA A 62 -7.39 -4.71 -3.62
C ALA A 62 -7.90 -5.99 -4.31
N ALA A 63 -7.00 -6.93 -4.63
CA ALA A 63 -7.39 -8.19 -5.25
C ALA A 63 -8.42 -8.96 -4.40
N ARG A 64 -8.21 -9.04 -3.08
CA ARG A 64 -9.21 -9.63 -2.17
C ARG A 64 -10.53 -8.87 -2.18
N LEU A 65 -10.51 -7.54 -2.16
CA LEU A 65 -11.73 -6.73 -2.22
C LEU A 65 -12.53 -6.96 -3.51
N ARG A 66 -11.84 -7.10 -4.64
CA ARG A 66 -12.46 -7.49 -5.91
C ARG A 66 -13.06 -8.89 -5.83
N ASP A 67 -12.29 -9.87 -5.35
CA ASP A 67 -12.69 -11.28 -5.37
C ASP A 67 -13.82 -11.57 -4.36
N ASP A 68 -13.79 -10.96 -3.18
CA ASP A 68 -14.76 -11.17 -2.10
C ASP A 68 -16.06 -10.38 -2.30
N PHE A 69 -15.99 -9.19 -2.91
CA PHE A 69 -17.13 -8.25 -3.01
C PHE A 69 -17.53 -7.89 -4.44
N GLY A 70 -16.83 -8.41 -5.46
CA GLY A 70 -17.11 -8.11 -6.86
C GLY A 70 -16.90 -6.62 -7.23
N LEU A 71 -16.01 -5.92 -6.52
CA LEU A 71 -15.77 -4.49 -6.74
C LEU A 71 -15.05 -4.23 -8.06
N ASN A 72 -15.45 -3.18 -8.75
CA ASN A 72 -14.67 -2.58 -9.83
C ASN A 72 -13.51 -1.74 -9.26
N VAL A 73 -12.62 -1.25 -10.13
CA VAL A 73 -11.43 -0.52 -9.70
C VAL A 73 -11.73 0.76 -8.90
N PRO A 74 -12.70 1.61 -9.28
CA PRO A 74 -13.11 2.75 -8.44
C PRO A 74 -13.62 2.31 -7.06
N GLY A 75 -14.37 1.21 -7.00
CA GLY A 75 -14.85 0.61 -5.75
C GLY A 75 -13.70 0.10 -4.87
N MET A 76 -12.72 -0.57 -5.47
CA MET A 76 -11.50 -0.99 -4.77
C MET A 76 -10.75 0.21 -4.21
N ALA A 77 -10.55 1.27 -5.02
CA ALA A 77 -9.86 2.49 -4.60
C ALA A 77 -10.55 3.13 -3.39
N LEU A 78 -11.87 3.31 -3.46
CA LEU A 78 -12.66 3.89 -2.37
C LEU A 78 -12.60 3.04 -1.09
N ALA A 79 -12.75 1.73 -1.22
CA ALA A 79 -12.70 0.80 -0.10
C ALA A 79 -11.32 0.81 0.57
N LEU A 80 -10.23 0.76 -0.21
CA LEU A 80 -8.87 0.87 0.31
C LEU A 80 -8.65 2.18 1.07
N THR A 81 -9.07 3.33 0.52
CA THR A 81 -8.94 4.63 1.18
C THR A 81 -9.71 4.68 2.51
N TYR A 82 -10.92 4.12 2.56
CA TYR A 82 -11.69 4.09 3.81
C TYR A 82 -11.12 3.11 4.84
N LEU A 83 -10.60 1.97 4.42
CA LEU A 83 -9.93 1.04 5.32
C LEU A 83 -8.68 1.68 5.94
N GLU A 84 -7.85 2.35 5.14
CA GLU A 84 -6.70 3.12 5.66
C GLU A 84 -7.16 4.21 6.65
N ARG A 85 -8.28 4.88 6.34
CA ARG A 85 -8.85 5.89 7.24
C ARG A 85 -9.32 5.29 8.55
N ILE A 86 -9.96 4.12 8.53
CA ILE A 86 -10.40 3.40 9.72
C ILE A 86 -9.17 2.97 10.55
N GLU A 87 -8.17 2.35 9.92
CA GLU A 87 -6.93 1.94 10.59
C GLU A 87 -6.23 3.13 11.29
N ALA A 88 -6.18 4.29 10.63
CA ALA A 88 -5.63 5.51 11.21
C ALA A 88 -6.45 6.06 12.39
N LEU A 89 -7.78 6.00 12.31
CA LEU A 89 -8.66 6.43 13.40
C LEU A 89 -8.56 5.49 14.60
N GLU A 90 -8.52 4.18 14.37
CA GLU A 90 -8.32 3.16 15.40
C GLU A 90 -6.95 3.26 16.07
N ALA A 91 -5.89 3.58 15.31
CA ALA A 91 -4.58 3.87 15.87
C ALA A 91 -4.64 5.07 16.83
N ARG A 92 -5.27 6.17 16.40
CA ARG A 92 -5.44 7.37 17.24
C ARG A 92 -6.28 7.11 18.49
N LEU A 93 -7.34 6.31 18.38
CA LEU A 93 -8.15 5.93 19.54
C LEU A 93 -7.32 5.14 20.55
N ARG A 94 -6.55 4.14 20.11
CA ARG A 94 -5.66 3.37 20.98
C ARG A 94 -4.61 4.24 21.68
N GLU A 95 -4.03 5.21 20.97
CA GLU A 95 -3.09 6.18 21.56
C GLU A 95 -3.73 6.99 22.68
N LEU A 96 -4.97 7.48 22.48
CA LEU A 96 -5.71 8.24 23.49
C LEU A 96 -6.12 7.37 24.69
N GLU A 97 -6.54 6.13 24.45
CA GLU A 97 -6.88 5.17 25.51
C GLU A 97 -5.68 4.83 26.38
N CYS A 98 -4.48 4.70 25.78
CA CYS A 98 -3.24 4.49 26.52
C CYS A 98 -2.83 5.69 27.40
N GLN A 99 -3.32 6.90 27.11
CA GLN A 99 -2.99 8.13 27.85
C GLN A 99 -3.96 8.42 28.99
N LEU A 100 -5.09 7.72 29.08
CA LEU A 100 -6.04 7.88 30.16
C LEU A 100 -5.50 7.19 31.43
N PRO A 101 -5.37 7.90 32.57
CA PRO A 101 -5.09 7.24 33.84
C PRO A 101 -6.27 6.33 34.19
N ARG A 102 -5.97 5.08 34.56
CA ARG A 102 -6.97 4.11 35.04
C ARG A 102 -7.67 4.60 36.29
#